data_AF-A0A7V3MZN8-F1
#
_entry.id   AF-A0A7V3MZN8-F1
#
_cell.length_a   1.000
_cell.length_b   1.000
_cell.length_c   1.000
_cell.angle_alpha   90.00
_cell.angle_beta   90.00
_cell.angle_gamma   90.00
#
_symmetry.space_group_name_H-M   'P 1'
#
loop_
_entity.id
_entity.type
_entity.pdbx_description
1 polymer ?
#
loop_
_entity_poly.entity_id
_entity_poly.type
_entity_poly.pdbx_seq_one_letter_code
_entity_poly.pdbx_strand_id
1 'polypeptide(L)'
;SQITGFYAQWGSSLGVRDDLAFAQSIVETGYFSFPAGGQLVSTDNNFAGIGACDSCATGMNFPDANTGVEAQLELLYQFATKDPLPAGTTNVVGGTSLSGCCKTWVQLAGHWATSPVYGQSIMTVYDSMLKWVIPRREASAGIPTPTPPA
;
A
#
# COMPACT_ATOMS: atom_id res chain seq x y z
N SER A 1 -3.89 -12.32 -8.34
CA SER A 1 -3.13 -13.19 -7.40
C SER A 1 -3.92 -13.29 -6.09
N GLN A 2 -3.53 -14.14 -5.14
CA GLN A 2 -4.24 -14.23 -3.85
C GLN A 2 -4.10 -12.93 -3.03
N ILE A 3 -2.91 -12.31 -3.06
CA ILE A 3 -2.63 -11.06 -2.34
C ILE A 3 -3.52 -9.89 -2.76
N THR A 4 -3.81 -9.71 -4.05
CA THR A 4 -4.73 -8.66 -4.53
C THR A 4 -6.15 -8.84 -4.00
N GLY A 5 -6.56 -10.09 -3.71
CA GLY A 5 -7.84 -10.38 -3.06
C GLY A 5 -7.89 -9.87 -1.61
N PHE A 6 -6.79 -10.00 -0.86
CA PHE A 6 -6.70 -9.44 0.50
C PHE A 6 -6.77 -7.91 0.50
N TYR A 7 -6.12 -7.25 -0.45
CA TYR A 7 -6.23 -5.79 -0.59
C TYR A 7 -7.69 -5.37 -0.81
N ALA A 8 -8.39 -6.00 -1.76
CA ALA A 8 -9.78 -5.70 -2.03
C ALA A 8 -10.69 -5.95 -0.81
N GLN A 9 -10.46 -7.05 -0.09
CA GLN A 9 -11.20 -7.38 1.12
C GLN A 9 -11.01 -6.32 2.22
N TRP A 10 -9.77 -6.01 2.59
CA TRP A 10 -9.46 -5.10 3.68
C TRP A 10 -9.74 -3.64 3.32
N GLY A 11 -9.45 -3.23 2.08
CA GLY A 11 -9.80 -1.89 1.61
C GLY A 11 -11.31 -1.63 1.66
N SER A 12 -12.12 -2.62 1.25
CA SER A 12 -13.58 -2.55 1.39
C SER A 12 -14.02 -2.45 2.86
N SER A 13 -13.46 -3.30 3.73
CA SER A 13 -13.78 -3.34 5.17
C SER A 13 -13.44 -2.02 5.90
N LEU A 14 -12.29 -1.43 5.56
CA LEU A 14 -11.76 -0.24 6.23
C LEU A 14 -12.14 1.07 5.53
N GLY A 15 -12.75 1.01 4.34
CA GLY A 15 -12.98 2.20 3.52
C GLY A 15 -11.70 2.87 3.00
N VAL A 16 -10.62 2.08 2.87
CA VAL A 16 -9.33 2.54 2.35
C VAL A 16 -9.18 2.08 0.92
N ARG A 17 -8.60 2.94 0.07
CA ARG A 17 -8.35 2.62 -1.34
C ARG A 17 -7.30 1.50 -1.50
N ASP A 18 -7.80 0.30 -1.77
CA ASP A 18 -7.04 -0.93 -1.96
C ASP A 18 -6.06 -0.87 -3.13
N ASP A 19 -6.47 -0.24 -4.23
CA ASP A 19 -5.65 -0.10 -5.44
C ASP A 19 -4.36 0.69 -5.21
N LEU A 20 -4.45 1.79 -4.46
CA LEU A 20 -3.28 2.60 -4.08
C LEU A 20 -2.47 1.98 -2.95
N ALA A 21 -3.10 1.24 -2.03
CA ALA A 21 -2.36 0.46 -1.03
C ALA A 21 -1.53 -0.65 -1.70
N PHE A 22 -2.09 -1.30 -2.70
CA PHE A 22 -1.33 -2.24 -3.52
C PHE A 22 -0.19 -1.53 -4.28
N ALA A 23 -0.43 -0.35 -4.85
CA ALA A 23 0.63 0.45 -5.49
C ALA A 23 1.77 0.83 -4.51
N GLN A 24 1.43 1.23 -3.29
CA GLN A 24 2.40 1.47 -2.22
C GLN A 24 3.23 0.22 -1.94
N SER A 25 2.60 -0.95 -1.86
CA SER A 25 3.31 -2.20 -1.57
C SER A 25 4.33 -2.58 -2.64
N ILE A 26 4.07 -2.22 -3.90
CA ILE A 26 5.03 -2.39 -4.99
C ILE A 26 6.27 -1.50 -4.78
N VAL A 27 6.09 -0.26 -4.30
CA VAL A 27 7.20 0.63 -3.96
C VAL A 27 8.02 0.03 -2.82
N GLU A 28 7.35 -0.37 -1.74
CA GLU A 28 7.97 -0.87 -0.49
C GLU A 28 8.76 -2.16 -0.69
N THR A 29 8.26 -3.06 -1.53
CA THR A 29 8.86 -4.37 -1.76
C THR A 29 9.81 -4.42 -2.96
N GLY A 30 9.95 -3.30 -3.69
CA GLY A 30 10.64 -3.26 -4.97
C GLY A 30 10.04 -4.25 -5.97
N TYR A 31 8.74 -4.14 -6.25
CA TYR A 31 7.99 -5.05 -7.13
C TYR A 31 7.96 -6.50 -6.64
N PHE A 32 7.84 -6.71 -5.32
CA PHE A 32 7.90 -8.03 -4.67
C PHE A 32 9.18 -8.82 -4.97
N SER A 33 10.25 -8.13 -5.39
CA SER A 33 11.54 -8.77 -5.66
C SER A 33 12.38 -8.96 -4.40
N PHE A 34 12.08 -8.24 -3.31
CA PHE A 34 12.81 -8.28 -2.03
C PHE A 34 14.33 -8.36 -2.25
N PRO A 35 14.93 -7.32 -2.88
CA PRO A 35 16.28 -7.38 -3.38
C PRO A 35 17.28 -7.72 -2.26
N ALA A 36 18.31 -8.50 -2.61
CA ALA A 36 19.35 -8.91 -1.67
C ALA A 36 19.98 -7.67 -0.99
N GLY A 37 19.96 -7.65 0.35
CA GLY A 37 20.43 -6.52 1.16
C GLY A 37 19.33 -5.57 1.68
N GLY A 38 18.06 -5.79 1.31
CA GLY A 38 16.93 -5.13 1.96
C GLY A 38 16.69 -5.63 3.40
N GLN A 39 16.06 -4.80 4.24
CA GLN A 39 15.74 -5.17 5.64
C GLN A 39 14.61 -6.20 5.76
N LEU A 40 13.81 -6.38 4.71
CA LEU A 40 12.66 -7.28 4.69
C LEU A 40 12.87 -8.36 3.63
N VAL A 41 12.46 -9.59 3.96
CA VAL A 41 12.42 -10.74 3.05
C VAL A 41 10.97 -11.15 2.77
N SER A 42 10.75 -11.92 1.71
CA SER A 42 9.40 -12.32 1.29
C SER A 42 8.62 -13.09 2.36
N THR A 43 9.30 -13.80 3.26
CA THR A 43 8.70 -14.53 4.37
C THR A 43 8.24 -13.65 5.52
N ASP A 44 8.58 -12.36 5.53
CA ASP A 44 8.12 -11.44 6.56
C ASP A 44 6.65 -11.06 6.40
N ASN A 45 6.08 -11.28 5.22
CA ASN A 45 4.74 -10.83 4.84
C ASN A 45 4.50 -9.33 5.11
N ASN A 46 5.57 -8.55 5.28
CA ASN A 46 5.52 -7.11 5.51
C ASN A 46 5.68 -6.39 4.18
N PHE A 47 4.54 -6.11 3.55
CA PHE A 47 4.51 -5.50 2.22
C PHE A 47 4.58 -3.97 2.24
N ALA A 48 4.70 -3.37 3.43
CA ALA A 48 4.55 -1.93 3.60
C ALA A 48 5.67 -1.27 4.41
N GLY A 49 6.77 -1.99 4.66
CA GLY A 49 7.92 -1.44 5.38
C GLY A 49 7.65 -1.17 6.86
N ILE A 50 6.60 -1.76 7.45
CA ILE A 50 6.14 -1.34 8.78
C ILE A 50 7.17 -1.71 9.85
N GLY A 51 7.62 -0.71 10.61
CA GLY A 51 8.65 -0.87 11.64
C GLY A 51 10.07 -1.03 11.10
N ALA A 52 10.29 -0.96 9.78
CA ALA A 52 11.62 -0.95 9.19
C ALA A 52 12.22 0.47 9.24
N CYS A 53 13.46 0.61 9.68
CA CYS A 53 14.19 1.88 9.67
C CYS A 53 15.71 1.63 9.64
N ASP A 54 16.51 2.58 9.14
CA ASP A 54 17.96 2.41 8.96
C ASP A 54 18.72 2.04 10.24
N SER A 55 18.20 2.42 11.41
CA SER A 55 18.74 2.08 12.73
C SER A 55 17.96 1.00 13.48
N CYS A 56 16.89 0.47 12.90
CA CYS A 56 16.04 -0.55 13.50
C CYS A 56 16.63 -1.95 13.24
N ALA A 57 16.53 -2.84 14.23
CA ALA A 57 17.10 -4.18 14.14
C ALA A 57 16.45 -5.01 13.01
N THR A 58 15.12 -4.93 12.85
CA THR A 58 14.33 -5.53 11.76
C THR A 58 12.95 -4.85 11.70
N GLY A 59 12.28 -4.89 10.54
CA GLY A 59 10.86 -4.54 10.45
C GLY A 59 9.95 -5.58 11.14
N MET A 60 8.65 -5.31 11.20
CA MET A 60 7.68 -6.27 11.74
C MET A 60 7.56 -7.49 10.84
N ASN A 61 7.31 -8.65 11.44
CA ASN A 61 7.01 -9.92 10.77
C ASN A 61 5.54 -10.28 11.00
N PHE A 62 4.83 -10.66 9.94
CA PHE A 62 3.44 -11.07 10.00
C PHE A 62 3.30 -12.57 9.65
N PRO A 63 2.39 -13.29 10.33
CA PRO A 63 2.27 -14.75 10.20
C PRO A 63 1.86 -15.21 8.80
N ASP A 64 1.11 -14.39 8.07
CA ASP A 64 0.71 -14.66 6.70
C ASP A 64 0.47 -13.38 5.90
N ALA A 65 0.33 -13.53 4.58
CA ALA A 65 0.13 -12.41 3.67
C ALA A 65 -1.19 -11.67 3.92
N ASN A 66 -2.23 -12.33 4.44
CA ASN A 66 -3.49 -11.67 4.74
C ASN A 66 -3.31 -10.69 5.91
N THR A 67 -2.65 -11.13 6.98
CA THR A 67 -2.33 -10.34 8.17
C THR A 67 -1.41 -9.17 7.84
N GLY A 68 -0.43 -9.37 6.96
CA GLY A 68 0.44 -8.29 6.50
C GLY A 68 -0.30 -7.20 5.70
N VAL A 69 -1.26 -7.61 4.87
CA VAL A 69 -2.12 -6.66 4.15
C VAL A 69 -3.10 -5.96 5.10
N GLU A 70 -3.71 -6.67 6.05
CA GLU A 70 -4.53 -6.08 7.11
C GLU A 70 -3.74 -4.98 7.85
N ALA A 71 -2.53 -5.29 8.32
CA ALA A 71 -1.67 -4.37 9.05
C ALA A 71 -1.39 -3.07 8.26
N GLN A 72 -1.11 -3.18 6.96
CA GLN A 72 -0.90 -2.01 6.12
C GLN A 72 -2.16 -1.15 6.02
N LEU A 73 -3.31 -1.76 5.73
CA LEU A 73 -4.56 -1.04 5.52
C LEU A 73 -5.07 -0.41 6.82
N GLU A 74 -4.91 -1.07 7.96
CA GLU A 74 -5.19 -0.50 9.28
C GLU A 74 -4.31 0.72 9.58
N LEU A 75 -3.01 0.65 9.28
CA LEU A 75 -2.12 1.79 9.51
C LEU A 75 -2.45 2.97 8.60
N LEU A 76 -2.80 2.72 7.34
CA LEU A 76 -3.28 3.75 6.41
C LEU A 76 -4.59 4.40 6.91
N TYR A 77 -5.52 3.61 7.43
CA TYR A 77 -6.75 4.12 8.05
C TYR A 77 -6.41 5.05 9.22
N GLN A 78 -5.55 4.59 10.13
CA GLN A 78 -5.14 5.37 11.29
C GLN A 78 -4.42 6.66 10.89
N PHE A 79 -3.60 6.66 9.83
CA PHE A 79 -3.00 7.89 9.32
C PHE A 79 -4.03 8.89 8.78
N ALA A 80 -5.12 8.39 8.17
CA ALA A 80 -6.15 9.22 7.55
C ALA A 80 -7.14 9.83 8.55
N THR A 81 -7.41 9.16 9.66
CA THR A 81 -8.41 9.61 10.65
C THR A 81 -7.98 9.35 12.11
N LYS A 82 -8.65 10.03 13.03
CA LYS A 82 -8.57 9.76 14.48
C LYS A 82 -9.71 8.87 14.98
N ASP A 83 -10.61 8.49 14.08
CA ASP A 83 -11.70 7.59 14.40
C ASP A 83 -11.14 6.21 14.81
N PRO A 84 -11.83 5.47 15.69
CA PRO A 84 -11.43 4.11 16.01
C PRO A 84 -11.51 3.22 14.77
N LEU A 85 -10.66 2.19 14.71
CA LEU A 85 -10.77 1.18 13.68
C LEU A 85 -12.19 0.57 13.67
N PRO A 86 -12.74 0.22 12.48
CA PRO A 86 -14.02 -0.47 12.36
C PRO A 86 -14.11 -1.72 13.23
N ALA A 87 -15.32 -2.02 13.72
CA ALA A 87 -15.52 -3.20 14.57
C ALA A 87 -15.10 -4.50 13.84
N GLY A 88 -14.35 -5.37 14.52
CA GLY A 88 -13.89 -6.65 13.98
C GLY A 88 -12.47 -6.62 13.38
N THR A 89 -11.79 -5.48 13.40
CA THR A 89 -10.35 -5.36 13.06
C THR A 89 -9.46 -5.82 14.20
N THR A 90 -8.32 -6.42 13.89
CA THR A 90 -7.40 -6.97 14.91
C THR A 90 -6.50 -5.89 15.53
N ASN A 91 -6.36 -4.73 14.88
CA ASN A 91 -5.38 -3.70 15.22
C ASN A 91 -3.96 -4.28 15.30
N VAL A 92 -3.54 -4.92 14.20
CA VAL A 92 -2.31 -5.69 14.05
C VAL A 92 -1.07 -4.86 14.41
N VAL A 93 -1.07 -3.56 14.07
CA VAL A 93 0.06 -2.65 14.34
C VAL A 93 0.00 -2.04 15.76
N GLY A 94 -1.12 -2.17 16.47
CA GLY A 94 -1.28 -1.64 17.82
C GLY A 94 -1.49 -0.13 17.91
N GLY A 95 -1.60 0.58 16.79
CA GLY A 95 -1.84 2.03 16.73
C GLY A 95 -0.63 2.86 16.29
N THR A 96 -0.83 4.17 16.17
CA THR A 96 0.23 5.13 15.82
C THR A 96 0.00 6.47 16.52
N SER A 97 1.07 7.19 16.87
CA SER A 97 0.98 8.57 17.35
C SER A 97 0.65 9.57 16.24
N LEU A 98 0.72 9.15 14.98
CA LEU A 98 0.47 9.96 13.80
C LEU A 98 -1.00 9.93 13.34
N SER A 99 -1.93 9.49 14.20
CA SER A 99 -3.32 9.35 13.79
C SER A 99 -3.94 10.64 13.26
N GLY A 100 -4.53 10.56 12.06
CA GLY A 100 -5.11 11.70 11.34
C GLY A 100 -4.12 12.67 10.71
N CYS A 101 -2.82 12.36 10.63
CA CYS A 101 -1.82 13.23 10.00
C CYS A 101 -2.02 13.42 8.50
N CYS A 102 -2.52 12.39 7.82
CA CYS A 102 -2.22 12.18 6.41
C CYS A 102 -3.46 11.61 5.70
N LYS A 103 -4.25 12.49 5.05
CA LYS A 103 -5.50 12.13 4.37
C LYS A 103 -5.31 11.72 2.90
N THR A 104 -4.10 11.90 2.38
CA THR A 104 -3.74 11.58 1.01
C THR A 104 -2.43 10.83 0.96
N TRP A 105 -2.23 10.03 -0.08
CA TRP A 105 -1.01 9.28 -0.33
C TRP A 105 0.23 10.18 -0.44
N VAL A 106 0.07 11.39 -0.96
CA VAL A 106 1.16 12.37 -1.06
C VAL A 106 1.61 12.86 0.32
N GLN A 107 0.67 13.00 1.27
CA GLN A 107 0.98 13.39 2.65
C GLN A 107 1.68 12.31 3.45
N LEU A 108 1.81 11.07 2.94
CA LEU A 108 2.62 10.04 3.61
C LEU A 108 4.12 10.35 3.56
N ALA A 109 4.57 11.22 2.65
CA ALA A 109 5.96 11.65 2.58
C ALA A 109 6.39 12.35 3.88
N GLY A 110 7.53 11.92 4.44
CA GLY A 110 8.04 12.39 5.74
C GLY A 110 7.36 11.77 6.96
N HIS A 111 6.30 10.97 6.79
CA HIS A 111 5.56 10.34 7.88
C HIS A 111 5.63 8.80 7.83
N TRP A 112 5.32 8.22 6.66
CA TRP A 112 5.47 6.79 6.42
C TRP A 112 6.91 6.44 6.06
N ALA A 113 7.50 7.21 5.15
CA ALA A 113 8.89 7.12 4.76
C ALA A 113 9.56 8.49 4.83
N THR A 114 10.86 8.54 5.14
CA THR A 114 11.63 9.79 5.24
C THR A 114 11.76 10.52 3.90
N SER A 115 11.63 9.81 2.79
CA SER A 115 11.77 10.38 1.45
C SER A 115 10.69 11.45 1.18
N PRO A 116 11.08 12.68 0.76
CA PRO A 116 10.12 13.74 0.46
C PRO A 116 9.32 13.48 -0.82
N VAL A 117 9.81 12.59 -1.68
CA VAL A 117 9.15 12.20 -2.95
C VAL A 117 8.36 10.90 -2.81
N TYR A 118 8.26 10.33 -1.60
CA TYR A 118 7.65 9.02 -1.37
C TYR A 118 6.25 8.90 -1.97
N GLY A 119 5.37 9.86 -1.68
CA GLY A 119 4.01 9.85 -2.22
C GLY A 119 3.98 9.95 -3.75
N GLN A 120 4.93 10.63 -4.39
CA GLN A 120 5.04 10.70 -5.84
C GLN A 120 5.43 9.33 -6.44
N SER A 121 6.28 8.56 -5.75
CA SER A 121 6.62 7.19 -6.16
C SER A 121 5.38 6.30 -6.19
N ILE A 122 4.51 6.39 -5.17
CA ILE A 122 3.24 5.64 -5.13
C ILE A 122 2.35 6.04 -6.30
N MET A 123 2.18 7.34 -6.53
CA MET A 123 1.35 7.84 -7.64
C MET A 123 1.90 7.43 -9.02
N THR A 124 3.22 7.31 -9.16
CA THR A 124 3.88 6.85 -10.40
C THR A 124 3.56 5.38 -10.69
N VAL A 125 3.61 4.53 -9.65
CA VAL A 125 3.19 3.12 -9.80
C VAL A 125 1.70 3.05 -10.14
N TYR A 126 0.87 3.83 -9.47
CA TYR A 126 -0.57 3.86 -9.74
C TYR A 126 -0.91 4.30 -11.17
N ASP A 127 -0.27 5.35 -11.67
CA ASP A 127 -0.39 5.79 -13.06
C ASP A 127 0.01 4.68 -14.04
N SER A 128 1.07 3.94 -13.74
CA SER A 128 1.49 2.77 -14.54
C SER A 128 0.42 1.66 -14.55
N MET A 129 -0.21 1.38 -13.41
CA MET A 129 -1.33 0.45 -13.31
C MET A 129 -2.51 0.89 -14.18
N LEU A 130 -2.85 2.18 -14.14
CA LEU A 130 -3.93 2.76 -14.94
C LEU A 130 -3.65 2.68 -16.45
N LYS A 131 -2.44 3.09 -16.87
CA LYS A 131 -1.98 2.98 -18.27
C LYS A 131 -2.00 1.55 -18.77
N TRP A 132 -1.80 0.56 -17.90
CA TRP A 132 -1.91 -0.84 -18.27
C TRP A 132 -3.36 -1.31 -18.37
N VAL A 133 -4.23 -0.96 -17.42
CA VAL A 133 -5.59 -1.53 -17.31
C VAL A 133 -6.63 -0.83 -18.20
N ILE A 134 -6.54 0.48 -18.38
CA ILE A 134 -7.56 1.27 -19.10
C ILE A 134 -7.71 0.79 -20.55
N PRO A 135 -6.64 0.73 -21.38
CA PRO A 135 -6.78 0.32 -22.78
C PRO A 135 -7.33 -1.10 -22.93
N ARG A 136 -7.03 -2.00 -21.98
CA ARG A 136 -7.52 -3.38 -21.97
C ARG A 136 -9.01 -3.45 -21.65
N ARG A 137 -9.48 -2.64 -20.71
CA ARG A 137 -10.89 -2.57 -20.35
C ARG A 137 -11.72 -1.92 -21.47
N GLU A 138 -11.20 -0.85 -22.07
CA GLU A 138 -11.82 -0.20 -23.24
C GLU A 138 -11.96 -1.19 -24.40
N ALA A 139 -10.88 -1.87 -24.78
CA ALA A 139 -10.91 -2.89 -25.82
C ALA A 139 -11.91 -4.01 -25.51
N SER A 140 -11.97 -4.48 -24.25
CA SER A 140 -12.92 -5.50 -23.82
C SER A 140 -14.38 -5.04 -23.87
N ALA A 141 -14.62 -3.73 -23.74
CA ALA A 141 -15.93 -3.10 -23.86
C ALA A 141 -16.28 -2.69 -25.30
N GLY A 142 -15.41 -2.96 -26.28
CA GLY A 142 -15.60 -2.53 -27.66
C GLY A 142 -15.43 -1.02 -27.88
N ILE A 143 -14.81 -0.31 -26.92
CA ILE A 143 -14.51 1.12 -27.03
C ILE A 143 -13.17 1.27 -27.76
N PRO A 144 -13.09 2.05 -28.86
CA PRO A 144 -11.83 2.31 -29.54
C PRO A 144 -10.84 3.00 -28.60
N THR A 145 -9.58 2.52 -28.57
CA THR A 145 -8.53 3.19 -27.79
C THR A 145 -8.33 4.61 -28.31
N PRO A 146 -8.31 5.64 -27.44
CA PRO A 146 -8.00 6.99 -27.87
C PRO A 146 -6.64 7.03 -28.56
N THR A 147 -6.57 7.65 -29.74
CA THR A 147 -5.27 7.95 -30.36
C THR A 147 -4.54 8.95 -29.46
N PRO A 148 -3.28 8.71 -29.06
CA PRO A 148 -2.53 9.69 -28.27
C PRO A 148 -2.49 11.04 -29.00
N PRO A 149 -2.53 12.16 -28.27
CA PRO A 149 -2.33 13.47 -28.90
C PRO A 149 -0.97 13.51 -29.62
N ALA A 150 -0.97 14.12 -30.80
CA ALA A 150 0.21 14.32 -31.64
C ALA A 150 1.27 15.21 -30.97
#